data_AF-A0AAD7UNI0-F1
#
_entry.id   AF-A0AAD7UNI0-F1
#
_cell.length_a   1.000
_cell.length_b   1.000
_cell.length_c   1.000
_cell.angle_alpha   90.00
_cell.angle_beta   90.00
_cell.angle_gamma   90.00
#
_symmetry.space_group_name_H-M   'P 1'
#
loop_
_entity.id
_entity.type
_entity.pdbx_description
1 polymer ?
#
loop_
_entity_poly.entity_id
_entity_poly.type
_entity_poly.pdbx_seq_one_letter_code
_entity_poly.pdbx_strand_id
1 'polypeptide(L)'
;MLLVLGRRVVVGARAAPRVARWVSEKAYTIDVDGASMHRSAITQQLWSLRCDQGSCAPPAPNPDGTRHPSHARVVVRYELTRDAELRQRYESAFGTMRMGVLFEDMDAIAGSVAWRHVDDANPETDPPILVTASCEKIELRDQLSLDADYSLVGQVVWTGSSSLEIVVELVKKNAVVALSGVFTYVARHRDGSGAAKVYQIVPQTEDEIERRDAAEVKQAALKAARAAAKGKPRDALSPTQAMRVEELLADAAVLRDFPGQADDGLVLMSRTTLRNAIMCHPQERNTAGRIFGGVLMRRALEIAFATAYRFGGAEPRLVELERVEFIRPVDVGALLALNSFVTLSEQPRDVSLHPPLVHVHVQARTWRPQRRESMLANTFSFVFALPGAPRPLKTVVPTTRIEAELQVRANKRLDNDDD
;
A
#
# COMPACT_ATOMS: atom_id res chain seq x y z
N MET A 1 -9.48 -36.27 -15.49
CA MET A 1 -8.06 -36.52 -15.78
C MET A 1 -7.39 -35.17 -16.09
N LEU A 2 -7.09 -34.39 -15.05
CA LEU A 2 -6.55 -33.02 -15.18
C LEU A 2 -5.03 -33.07 -14.99
N LEU A 3 -4.30 -33.01 -16.10
CA LEU A 3 -2.89 -32.62 -16.12
C LEU A 3 -2.82 -31.11 -15.86
N VAL A 4 -2.91 -30.71 -14.59
CA VAL A 4 -2.48 -29.38 -14.16
C VAL A 4 -0.96 -29.46 -14.02
N LEU A 5 -0.27 -29.01 -15.07
CA LEU A 5 1.16 -28.73 -15.05
C LEU A 5 1.50 -27.95 -13.79
N GLY A 6 2.31 -28.56 -12.92
CA GLY A 6 2.83 -27.91 -11.73
C GLY A 6 3.68 -26.72 -12.13
N ARG A 7 3.10 -25.52 -12.05
CA ARG A 7 3.84 -24.26 -12.12
C ARG A 7 4.40 -23.96 -10.73
N ARG A 8 5.71 -23.70 -10.70
CA ARG A 8 6.47 -23.33 -9.51
C ARG A 8 5.99 -21.96 -9.04
N VAL A 9 5.42 -21.86 -7.85
CA VAL A 9 5.48 -20.60 -7.10
C VAL A 9 6.87 -20.55 -6.50
N VAL A 10 7.88 -20.20 -7.29
CA VAL A 10 9.19 -19.93 -6.70
C VAL A 10 8.96 -18.78 -5.72
N VAL A 11 9.05 -19.04 -4.41
CA VAL A 11 9.40 -18.00 -3.44
C VAL A 11 10.70 -17.43 -3.98
N GLY A 12 10.61 -16.31 -4.69
CA GLY A 12 11.49 -15.94 -5.79
C GLY A 12 12.96 -16.22 -5.50
N ALA A 13 13.69 -16.70 -6.52
CA ALA A 13 15.13 -16.57 -6.53
C ALA A 13 15.45 -15.14 -6.11
N ARG A 14 16.10 -14.96 -4.95
CA ARG A 14 16.39 -13.64 -4.39
C ARG A 14 17.09 -12.83 -5.48
N ALA A 15 16.41 -11.83 -6.04
CA ALA A 15 17.07 -10.82 -6.85
C ALA A 15 18.27 -10.30 -6.04
N ALA A 16 19.40 -10.07 -6.72
CA ALA A 16 20.60 -9.57 -6.05
C ALA A 16 20.21 -8.36 -5.15
N PRO A 17 20.70 -8.30 -3.90
CA PRO A 17 20.27 -7.29 -2.95
C PRO A 17 20.50 -5.90 -3.54
N ARG A 18 19.42 -5.14 -3.71
CA ARG A 18 19.51 -3.76 -4.19
C ARG A 18 20.11 -2.91 -3.08
N VAL A 19 21.30 -2.40 -3.32
CA VAL A 19 22.00 -1.50 -2.40
C VAL A 19 21.49 -0.08 -2.64
N ALA A 20 20.98 0.57 -1.59
CA ALA A 20 20.60 1.97 -1.63
C ALA A 20 21.87 2.83 -1.72
N ARG A 21 22.14 3.42 -2.88
CA ARG A 21 23.32 4.25 -3.14
C ARG A 21 23.19 5.70 -2.64
N TRP A 22 22.16 6.00 -1.84
CA TRP A 22 21.67 7.37 -1.60
C TRP A 22 21.74 7.87 -0.16
N VAL A 23 22.26 7.05 0.75
CA VAL A 23 22.47 7.43 2.15
C VAL A 23 23.73 8.30 2.22
N SER A 24 23.68 9.52 1.64
CA SER A 24 24.77 10.51 1.71
C SER A 24 24.27 11.88 2.16
N GLU A 25 25.22 12.70 2.62
CA GLU A 25 25.16 13.78 3.62
C GLU A 25 24.23 14.98 3.37
N LYS A 26 23.53 15.06 2.23
CA LYS A 26 22.63 16.19 1.89
C LYS A 26 21.14 15.88 2.06
N ALA A 27 20.80 14.94 2.94
CA ALA A 27 19.42 14.59 3.24
C ALA A 27 18.94 15.25 4.53
N TYR A 28 17.70 15.72 4.55
CA TYR A 28 17.09 16.10 5.81
C TYR A 28 16.82 14.84 6.63
N THR A 29 17.46 14.75 7.81
CA THR A 29 17.43 13.56 8.64
C THR A 29 16.70 13.82 9.95
N ILE A 30 15.80 12.92 10.30
CA ILE A 30 15.03 12.96 11.54
C ILE A 30 15.38 11.73 12.36
N ASP A 31 15.84 11.96 13.58
CA ASP A 31 15.98 10.94 14.61
C ASP A 31 14.66 10.87 15.39
N VAL A 32 14.16 9.65 15.60
CA VAL A 32 12.81 9.41 16.14
C VAL A 32 12.89 9.22 17.65
N ASP A 33 12.10 9.99 18.41
CA ASP A 33 12.00 9.87 19.87
C ASP A 33 10.74 9.06 20.23
N GLY A 34 10.90 8.10 21.15
CA GLY A 34 9.85 7.22 21.64
C GLY A 34 8.66 7.86 22.39
N ALA A 35 8.61 9.19 22.59
CA ALA A 35 7.68 9.85 23.53
C ALA A 35 6.28 10.25 22.99
N SER A 36 5.91 9.96 21.74
CA SER A 36 4.65 10.46 21.12
C SER A 36 3.44 9.51 21.27
N MET A 37 2.32 9.90 21.91
CA MET A 37 1.27 8.95 22.32
C MET A 37 0.18 8.57 21.28
N HIS A 38 0.06 9.21 20.10
CA HIS A 38 -1.20 9.11 19.31
C HIS A 38 -1.07 8.84 17.79
N ARG A 39 0.12 8.86 17.20
CA ARG A 39 0.41 8.37 15.84
C ARG A 39 1.55 7.36 15.89
N SER A 40 2.01 6.79 14.77
CA SER A 40 3.42 6.39 14.77
C SER A 40 4.24 7.61 15.20
N ALA A 41 5.27 7.43 16.04
CA ALA A 41 6.10 8.54 16.55
C ALA A 41 6.50 9.49 15.40
N ILE A 42 6.78 8.87 14.26
CA ILE A 42 7.21 9.43 13.00
C ILE A 42 6.13 10.26 12.31
N THR A 43 4.89 9.78 12.18
CA THR A 43 3.83 10.56 11.52
C THR A 43 3.47 11.81 12.33
N GLN A 44 3.68 11.83 13.65
CA GLN A 44 3.52 13.03 14.47
C GLN A 44 4.73 13.97 14.39
N GLN A 45 5.96 13.43 14.35
CA GLN A 45 7.17 14.22 14.17
C GLN A 45 7.23 14.84 12.76
N LEU A 46 7.07 14.06 11.70
CA LEU A 46 6.97 14.54 10.32
C LEU A 46 5.86 15.58 10.14
N TRP A 47 4.79 15.47 10.93
CA TRP A 47 3.71 16.44 10.94
C TRP A 47 4.08 17.75 11.60
N SER A 48 4.70 17.68 12.78
CA SER A 48 5.17 18.86 13.52
C SER A 48 6.20 19.62 12.68
N LEU A 49 7.04 18.91 11.95
CA LEU A 49 8.04 19.47 11.04
C LEU A 49 7.45 20.14 9.79
N ARG A 50 6.24 19.78 9.35
CA ARG A 50 5.53 20.52 8.29
C ARG A 50 4.95 21.84 8.80
N CYS A 51 4.75 21.96 10.11
CA CYS A 51 4.21 23.16 10.74
C CYS A 51 5.32 24.15 11.16
N ASP A 52 6.55 23.68 11.37
CA ASP A 52 7.67 24.50 11.83
C ASP A 52 8.55 24.96 10.64
N GLN A 53 8.25 26.14 10.09
CA GLN A 53 8.84 26.66 8.84
C GLN A 53 10.24 27.30 9.00
N GLY A 54 10.77 27.42 10.21
CA GLY A 54 11.88 28.34 10.50
C GLY A 54 13.30 27.87 10.14
N SER A 55 13.69 26.63 10.46
CA SER A 55 15.10 26.19 10.40
C SER A 55 15.40 25.14 9.32
N CYS A 56 14.38 24.64 8.63
CA CYS A 56 14.53 23.49 7.72
C CYS A 56 13.77 23.61 6.39
N ALA A 57 13.53 24.85 5.93
CA ALA A 57 12.99 25.09 4.60
C ALA A 57 13.91 24.44 3.54
N PRO A 58 13.35 23.72 2.56
CA PRO A 58 14.16 23.13 1.51
C PRO A 58 14.68 24.24 0.58
N PRO A 59 15.77 24.01 -0.19
CA PRO A 59 16.32 25.02 -1.09
C PRO A 59 15.25 25.55 -2.06
N ALA A 60 15.34 26.85 -2.36
CA ALA A 60 14.51 27.48 -3.38
C ALA A 60 14.61 26.70 -4.71
N PRO A 61 13.52 26.64 -5.50
CA PRO A 61 13.56 26.04 -6.83
C PRO A 61 14.55 26.78 -7.74
N ASN A 62 15.03 26.10 -8.78
CA ASN A 62 15.88 26.72 -9.77
C ASN A 62 15.10 27.80 -10.56
N PRO A 63 15.76 28.85 -11.08
CA PRO A 63 15.08 29.94 -11.81
C PRO A 63 14.27 29.49 -13.03
N ASP A 64 14.61 28.33 -13.61
CA ASP A 64 13.93 27.71 -14.74
C ASP A 64 12.69 26.87 -14.33
N GLY A 65 12.33 26.87 -13.05
CA GLY A 65 11.19 26.10 -12.53
C GLY A 65 11.50 24.61 -12.35
N THR A 66 12.78 24.24 -12.26
CA THR A 66 13.21 22.86 -12.00
C THR A 66 13.70 22.66 -10.56
N ARG A 67 13.87 21.39 -10.17
CA ARG A 67 14.40 21.05 -8.85
C ARG A 67 15.18 19.73 -8.84
N HIS A 68 16.22 19.67 -8.03
CA HIS A 68 16.96 18.43 -7.83
C HIS A 68 16.23 17.49 -6.86
N PRO A 69 16.17 16.17 -7.13
CA PRO A 69 15.57 15.20 -6.23
C PRO A 69 16.10 15.26 -4.79
N SER A 70 17.38 15.58 -4.61
CA SER A 70 18.04 15.71 -3.31
C SER A 70 17.43 16.81 -2.43
N HIS A 71 16.90 17.89 -3.01
CA HIS A 71 16.33 19.03 -2.26
C HIS A 71 15.04 18.65 -1.49
N ALA A 72 14.30 17.66 -1.98
CA ALA A 72 13.07 17.16 -1.37
C ALA A 72 13.26 15.87 -0.57
N ARG A 73 14.47 15.29 -0.58
CA ARG A 73 14.75 13.99 0.07
C ARG A 73 14.54 14.09 1.58
N VAL A 74 13.86 13.08 2.12
CA VAL A 74 13.62 12.95 3.57
C VAL A 74 14.14 11.59 4.01
N VAL A 75 14.83 11.57 5.15
CA VAL A 75 15.33 10.35 5.79
C VAL A 75 14.88 10.32 7.24
N VAL A 76 14.33 9.19 7.68
CA VAL A 76 13.97 8.95 9.08
C VAL A 76 14.70 7.72 9.58
N ARG A 77 15.42 7.83 10.70
CA ARG A 77 16.19 6.71 11.27
C ARG A 77 15.39 5.97 12.33
N TYR A 78 15.41 4.63 12.27
CA TYR A 78 14.79 3.75 13.25
C TYR A 78 15.88 3.07 14.06
N GLU A 79 16.14 3.57 15.27
CA GLU A 79 17.13 3.00 16.20
C GLU A 79 16.49 1.91 17.09
N LEU A 80 15.85 0.91 16.48
CA LEU A 80 15.10 -0.14 17.18
C LEU A 80 15.96 -0.96 18.16
N THR A 81 17.27 -1.02 17.95
CA THR A 81 18.20 -1.72 18.84
C THR A 81 18.56 -0.94 20.10
N ARG A 82 18.35 0.38 20.11
CA ARG A 82 18.72 1.29 21.21
C ARG A 82 17.50 1.86 21.93
N ASP A 83 16.44 2.16 21.20
CA ASP A 83 15.19 2.71 21.75
C ASP A 83 14.14 1.60 21.92
N ALA A 84 13.95 1.17 23.17
CA ALA A 84 13.01 0.11 23.53
C ALA A 84 11.54 0.54 23.34
N GLU A 85 11.21 1.82 23.54
CA GLU A 85 9.85 2.33 23.33
C GLU A 85 9.53 2.38 21.83
N LEU A 86 10.50 2.81 21.01
CA LEU A 86 10.39 2.74 19.57
C LEU A 86 10.21 1.30 19.11
N ARG A 87 11.08 0.38 19.55
CA ARG A 87 10.94 -1.06 19.25
C ARG A 87 9.55 -1.57 19.56
N GLN A 88 9.03 -1.29 20.75
CA GLN A 88 7.70 -1.76 21.18
C GLN A 88 6.57 -1.24 20.27
N ARG A 89 6.69 -0.04 19.71
CA ARG A 89 5.69 0.52 18.78
C ARG A 89 5.68 -0.20 17.43
N TYR A 90 6.83 -0.67 16.99
CA TYR A 90 7.01 -1.41 15.73
C TYR A 90 6.91 -2.92 15.91
N GLU A 91 6.81 -3.42 17.13
CA GLU A 91 6.59 -4.83 17.43
C GLU A 91 5.11 -5.20 17.26
N SER A 92 4.86 -6.33 16.59
CA SER A 92 3.55 -6.93 16.44
C SER A 92 3.24 -7.82 17.65
N ALA A 93 1.97 -8.27 17.77
CA ALA A 93 1.58 -9.24 18.79
C ALA A 93 2.30 -10.60 18.67
N PHE A 94 3.03 -10.84 17.58
CA PHE A 94 3.78 -12.06 17.29
C PHE A 94 5.31 -11.85 17.37
N GLY A 95 5.78 -10.71 17.89
CA GLY A 95 7.21 -10.41 17.98
C GLY A 95 7.88 -10.15 16.62
N THR A 96 7.08 -9.79 15.61
CA THR A 96 7.55 -9.46 14.24
C THR A 96 7.35 -7.97 13.94
N MET A 97 7.93 -7.47 12.84
CA MET A 97 7.71 -6.08 12.45
C MET A 97 6.25 -5.80 12.08
N ARG A 98 5.68 -4.75 12.68
CA ARG A 98 4.29 -4.32 12.50
C ARG A 98 4.13 -3.54 11.20
N MET A 99 3.97 -4.28 10.10
CA MET A 99 3.85 -3.75 8.73
C MET A 99 2.84 -2.60 8.56
N GLY A 100 1.72 -2.63 9.28
CA GLY A 100 0.71 -1.58 9.16
C GLY A 100 1.21 -0.20 9.59
N VAL A 101 2.09 -0.14 10.60
CA VAL A 101 2.73 1.11 11.03
C VAL A 101 3.74 1.57 9.99
N LEU A 102 4.52 0.65 9.41
CA LEU A 102 5.44 0.99 8.32
C LEU A 102 4.72 1.55 7.09
N PHE A 103 3.56 1.01 6.70
CA PHE A 103 2.78 1.55 5.58
C PHE A 103 2.25 2.96 5.85
N GLU A 104 1.87 3.23 7.10
CA GLU A 104 1.51 4.57 7.54
C GLU A 104 2.70 5.53 7.42
N ASP A 105 3.88 5.12 7.89
CA ASP A 105 5.11 5.92 7.81
C ASP A 105 5.58 6.15 6.36
N MET A 106 5.44 5.13 5.51
CA MET A 106 5.82 5.24 4.10
C MET A 106 4.98 6.28 3.35
N ASP A 107 3.67 6.32 3.59
CA ASP A 107 2.86 7.40 3.05
C ASP A 107 3.25 8.74 3.71
N ALA A 108 3.56 8.75 5.02
CA ALA A 108 3.89 9.97 5.75
C ALA A 108 5.16 10.62 5.21
N ILE A 109 6.21 9.84 4.97
CA ILE A 109 7.44 10.35 4.37
C ILE A 109 7.21 10.78 2.91
N ALA A 110 6.40 10.04 2.14
CA ALA A 110 6.05 10.43 0.78
C ALA A 110 5.33 11.80 0.75
N GLY A 111 4.38 12.02 1.66
CA GLY A 111 3.72 13.31 1.80
C GLY A 111 4.66 14.44 2.20
N SER A 112 5.69 14.16 3.01
CA SER A 112 6.70 15.16 3.41
C SER A 112 7.64 15.49 2.26
N VAL A 113 8.05 14.50 1.49
CA VAL A 113 8.81 14.69 0.24
C VAL A 113 8.01 15.53 -0.75
N ALA A 114 6.73 15.20 -0.95
CA ALA A 114 5.85 15.95 -1.84
C ALA A 114 5.72 17.42 -1.38
N TRP A 115 5.52 17.64 -0.08
CA TRP A 115 5.41 18.97 0.50
C TRP A 115 6.69 19.79 0.32
N ARG A 116 7.85 19.21 0.65
CA ARG A 116 9.16 19.86 0.45
C ARG A 116 9.46 20.12 -1.03
N HIS A 117 8.92 19.30 -1.93
CA HIS A 117 9.16 19.46 -3.37
C HIS A 117 8.41 20.65 -3.95
N VAL A 118 7.18 20.90 -3.51
CA VAL A 118 6.32 21.98 -4.04
C VAL A 118 6.48 23.31 -3.30
N ASP A 119 7.24 23.33 -2.21
CA ASP A 119 7.55 24.53 -1.45
C ASP A 119 8.40 25.49 -2.30
N ASP A 120 7.92 26.72 -2.46
CA ASP A 120 8.55 27.79 -3.22
C ASP A 120 9.40 28.73 -2.34
N ALA A 121 9.51 28.42 -1.04
CA ALA A 121 10.16 29.22 -0.02
C ALA A 121 9.57 30.62 0.18
N ASN A 122 8.35 30.86 -0.32
CA ASN A 122 7.62 32.11 -0.10
C ASN A 122 6.52 31.90 0.96
N PRO A 123 6.63 32.50 2.15
CA PRO A 123 5.62 32.36 3.20
C PRO A 123 4.26 32.97 2.83
N GLU A 124 4.20 33.82 1.80
CA GLU A 124 2.94 34.42 1.30
C GLU A 124 2.22 33.53 0.28
N THR A 125 2.89 32.51 -0.27
CA THR A 125 2.26 31.60 -1.24
C THR A 125 1.39 30.58 -0.51
N ASP A 126 0.12 30.50 -0.89
CA ASP A 126 -0.77 29.45 -0.43
C ASP A 126 -0.27 28.07 -0.93
N PRO A 127 0.17 27.15 -0.05
CA PRO A 127 0.74 25.89 -0.50
C PRO A 127 -0.35 24.99 -1.08
N PRO A 128 -0.08 24.24 -2.16
CA PRO A 128 -1.08 23.38 -2.75
C PRO A 128 -1.51 22.26 -1.78
N ILE A 129 -2.73 21.77 -1.97
CA ILE A 129 -3.23 20.56 -1.34
C ILE A 129 -2.56 19.37 -2.01
N LEU A 130 -1.82 18.59 -1.23
CA LEU A 130 -1.20 17.36 -1.65
C LEU A 130 -2.01 16.17 -1.14
N VAL A 131 -2.39 15.28 -2.05
CA VAL A 131 -3.11 14.05 -1.70
C VAL A 131 -2.46 12.83 -2.35
N THR A 132 -2.42 11.73 -1.61
CA THR A 132 -2.02 10.42 -2.12
C THR A 132 -3.07 9.95 -3.13
N ALA A 133 -2.70 9.84 -4.39
CA ALA A 133 -3.56 9.35 -5.46
C ALA A 133 -3.48 7.83 -5.61
N SER A 134 -2.28 7.27 -5.50
CA SER A 134 -2.07 5.83 -5.49
C SER A 134 -0.79 5.42 -4.77
N CYS A 135 -0.77 4.18 -4.30
CA CYS A 135 0.44 3.46 -3.92
C CYS A 135 0.57 2.27 -4.88
N GLU A 136 1.73 2.09 -5.50
CA GLU A 136 2.06 0.86 -6.22
C GLU A 136 2.18 -0.34 -5.26
N LYS A 137 2.35 -1.54 -5.81
CA LYS A 137 2.68 -2.74 -5.04
C LYS A 137 3.83 -2.44 -4.08
N ILE A 138 3.65 -2.78 -2.81
CA ILE A 138 4.72 -2.67 -1.81
C ILE A 138 5.47 -4.00 -1.77
N GLU A 139 6.78 -3.95 -2.00
CA GLU A 139 7.64 -5.11 -2.16
C GLU A 139 8.51 -5.33 -0.93
N LEU A 140 8.36 -6.49 -0.29
CA LEU A 140 9.28 -6.97 0.73
C LEU A 140 10.49 -7.63 0.06
N ARG A 141 11.63 -6.94 0.08
CA ARG A 141 12.86 -7.35 -0.62
C ARG A 141 13.86 -8.10 0.27
N ASP A 142 13.77 -7.90 1.58
CA ASP A 142 14.57 -8.62 2.57
C ASP A 142 13.80 -8.80 3.89
N GLN A 143 14.23 -9.75 4.72
CA GLN A 143 13.61 -10.01 6.01
C GLN A 143 13.73 -8.80 6.94
N LEU A 144 12.61 -8.45 7.56
CA LEU A 144 12.54 -7.41 8.58
C LEU A 144 12.70 -8.03 9.97
N SER A 145 13.50 -7.40 10.81
CA SER A 145 13.80 -7.84 12.17
C SER A 145 13.70 -6.65 13.13
N LEU A 146 13.19 -6.89 14.33
CA LEU A 146 13.19 -5.89 15.40
C LEU A 146 14.59 -5.66 15.98
N ASP A 147 15.54 -6.57 15.71
CA ASP A 147 16.93 -6.51 16.18
C ASP A 147 17.87 -5.79 15.21
N ALA A 148 17.31 -5.02 14.27
CA ALA A 148 18.05 -4.25 13.29
C ALA A 148 17.57 -2.80 13.26
N ASP A 149 18.50 -1.89 13.02
CA ASP A 149 18.18 -0.49 12.77
C ASP A 149 17.96 -0.24 11.27
N TYR A 150 17.10 0.71 10.97
CA TYR A 150 16.71 1.05 9.60
C TYR A 150 16.78 2.55 9.33
N SER A 151 16.74 2.91 8.06
CA SER A 151 16.49 4.26 7.57
C SER A 151 15.37 4.22 6.55
N LEU A 152 14.27 4.90 6.82
CA LEU A 152 13.21 5.11 5.85
C LEU A 152 13.57 6.34 5.00
N VAL A 153 13.73 6.13 3.70
CA VAL A 153 14.18 7.16 2.75
C VAL A 153 13.08 7.41 1.73
N GLY A 154 12.68 8.67 1.57
CA GLY A 154 11.74 9.11 0.54
C GLY A 154 12.39 10.07 -0.45
N GLN A 155 12.14 9.89 -1.74
CA GLN A 155 12.69 10.74 -2.80
C GLN A 155 11.76 10.82 -4.01
N VAL A 156 11.63 12.02 -4.59
CA VAL A 156 10.93 12.22 -5.86
C VAL A 156 11.76 11.60 -6.99
N VAL A 157 11.16 10.70 -7.77
CA VAL A 157 11.81 10.06 -8.92
C VAL A 157 11.22 10.49 -10.25
N TRP A 158 10.02 11.09 -10.25
CA TRP A 158 9.41 11.63 -11.46
C TRP A 158 8.36 12.70 -11.12
N THR A 159 8.18 13.65 -12.02
CA THR A 159 7.18 14.72 -11.91
C THR A 159 6.43 14.85 -13.22
N GLY A 160 5.10 14.87 -13.14
CA GLY A 160 4.22 15.27 -14.24
C GLY A 160 3.92 16.77 -14.19
N SER A 161 2.78 17.17 -14.75
CA SER A 161 2.32 18.56 -14.67
C SER A 161 1.87 18.95 -13.26
N SER A 162 1.19 18.04 -12.56
CA SER A 162 0.56 18.26 -11.25
C SER A 162 0.67 17.02 -10.34
N SER A 163 1.53 16.08 -10.71
CA SER A 163 1.69 14.79 -10.04
C SER A 163 3.16 14.53 -9.75
N LEU A 164 3.43 13.84 -8.65
CA LEU A 164 4.77 13.42 -8.25
C LEU A 164 4.76 11.91 -8.05
N GLU A 165 5.77 11.22 -8.57
CA GLU A 165 6.08 9.84 -8.21
C GLU A 165 7.24 9.84 -7.22
N ILE A 166 7.01 9.24 -6.07
CA ILE A 166 7.93 9.26 -4.93
C ILE A 166 8.22 7.82 -4.55
N VAL A 167 9.50 7.45 -4.61
CA VAL A 167 9.96 6.16 -4.10
C VAL A 167 10.22 6.31 -2.61
N VAL A 168 9.76 5.32 -1.85
CA VAL A 168 10.03 5.19 -0.43
C VAL A 168 10.63 3.81 -0.16
N GLU A 169 11.83 3.81 0.40
CA GLU A 169 12.61 2.60 0.68
C GLU A 169 12.96 2.53 2.17
N LEU A 170 12.74 1.37 2.78
CA LEU A 170 13.27 1.04 4.11
C LEU A 170 14.61 0.35 3.93
N VAL A 171 15.68 0.98 4.40
CA VAL A 171 17.06 0.59 4.15
C VAL A 171 17.72 0.14 5.45
N LYS A 172 18.39 -1.02 5.43
CA LYS A 172 19.21 -1.50 6.56
C LYS A 172 20.54 -0.74 6.66
N LYS A 173 21.22 -0.80 7.81
CA LYS A 173 22.56 -0.20 7.99
C LYS A 173 23.61 -0.62 6.95
N ASN A 174 23.51 -1.83 6.42
CA ASN A 174 24.38 -2.35 5.35
C ASN A 174 23.94 -1.88 3.94
N ALA A 175 23.10 -0.86 3.86
CA ALA A 175 22.51 -0.30 2.64
C ALA A 175 21.60 -1.26 1.85
N VAL A 176 21.22 -2.42 2.37
CA VAL A 176 20.25 -3.31 1.71
C VAL A 176 18.83 -2.74 1.85
N VAL A 177 18.13 -2.58 0.73
CA VAL A 177 16.70 -2.23 0.73
C VAL A 177 15.88 -3.44 1.19
N ALA A 178 15.17 -3.30 2.31
CA ALA A 178 14.33 -4.35 2.87
C ALA A 178 12.85 -4.23 2.47
N LEU A 179 12.37 -3.00 2.27
CA LEU A 179 11.00 -2.72 1.83
C LEU A 179 11.03 -1.57 0.82
N SER A 180 10.22 -1.65 -0.24
CA SER A 180 10.13 -0.60 -1.25
C SER A 180 8.69 -0.36 -1.66
N GLY A 181 8.30 0.90 -1.80
CA GLY A 181 6.98 1.32 -2.28
C GLY A 181 7.08 2.57 -3.12
N VAL A 182 6.14 2.75 -4.04
CA VAL A 182 6.09 3.92 -4.92
C VAL A 182 4.75 4.61 -4.76
N PHE A 183 4.79 5.89 -4.38
CA PHE A 183 3.62 6.70 -4.09
C PHE A 183 3.44 7.75 -5.17
N THR A 184 2.21 7.85 -5.69
CA THR A 184 1.82 8.95 -6.56
C THR A 184 1.05 9.97 -5.75
N TYR A 185 1.58 11.18 -5.68
CA TYR A 185 0.90 12.34 -5.10
C TYR A 185 0.39 13.26 -6.21
N VAL A 186 -0.73 13.93 -5.95
CA VAL A 186 -1.25 14.98 -6.84
C VAL A 186 -1.41 16.29 -6.08
N ALA A 187 -1.02 17.37 -6.73
CA ALA A 187 -1.11 18.74 -6.23
C ALA A 187 -2.39 19.39 -6.75
N ARG A 188 -3.14 20.04 -5.86
CA ARG A 188 -4.38 20.75 -6.18
C ARG A 188 -4.37 22.14 -5.55
N HIS A 189 -4.98 23.11 -6.22
CA HIS A 189 -5.13 24.44 -5.63
C HIS A 189 -6.13 24.40 -4.47
N ARG A 190 -5.85 25.19 -3.41
CA ARG A 190 -6.71 25.29 -2.22
C ARG A 190 -8.06 25.92 -2.51
N ASP A 191 -8.10 26.86 -3.43
CA ASP A 191 -9.31 27.55 -3.91
C ASP A 191 -10.28 26.65 -4.70
N GLY A 192 -9.88 25.41 -4.99
CA GLY A 192 -10.69 24.45 -5.76
C GLY A 192 -10.59 24.59 -7.28
N SER A 193 -9.74 25.49 -7.79
CA SER A 193 -9.56 25.76 -9.24
C SER A 193 -8.98 24.59 -10.03
N GLY A 194 -8.54 23.52 -9.36
CA GLY A 194 -8.18 22.26 -10.00
C GLY A 194 -6.78 21.77 -9.62
N ALA A 195 -6.02 21.34 -10.62
CA ALA A 195 -4.69 20.79 -10.45
C ALA A 195 -3.64 21.91 -10.36
N ALA A 196 -2.75 21.83 -9.38
CA ALA A 196 -1.65 22.79 -9.21
C ALA A 196 -0.38 22.29 -9.88
N LYS A 197 0.38 23.18 -10.52
CA LYS A 197 1.64 22.82 -11.17
C LYS A 197 2.70 22.41 -10.15
N VAL A 198 3.57 21.48 -10.54
CA VAL A 198 4.73 21.05 -9.74
C VAL A 198 6.03 21.27 -10.52
N TYR A 199 7.13 21.52 -9.80
CA TYR A 199 8.44 21.70 -10.40
C TYR A 199 8.93 20.42 -11.08
N GLN A 200 9.58 20.57 -12.24
CA GLN A 200 10.15 19.43 -12.96
C GLN A 200 11.45 18.97 -12.30
N ILE A 201 11.65 17.65 -12.16
CA ILE A 201 12.89 17.15 -11.59
C ILE A 201 14.06 17.19 -12.57
N VAL A 202 15.24 17.50 -12.05
CA VAL A 202 16.52 17.38 -12.76
C VAL A 202 17.42 16.43 -11.96
N PRO A 203 17.50 15.14 -12.34
CA PRO A 203 18.38 14.18 -11.66
C PRO A 203 19.85 14.57 -11.87
N GLN A 204 20.68 14.34 -10.85
CA GLN A 204 22.10 14.74 -10.86
C GLN A 204 23.05 13.55 -10.97
N THR A 205 22.57 12.36 -10.65
CA THR A 205 23.37 11.15 -10.47
C THR A 205 22.83 10.02 -11.35
N GLU A 206 23.69 9.07 -11.69
CA GLU A 206 23.36 7.96 -12.60
C GLU A 206 22.12 7.18 -12.13
N ASP A 207 22.10 6.78 -10.86
CA ASP A 207 20.97 6.09 -10.25
C ASP A 207 19.65 6.91 -10.23
N GLU A 208 19.71 8.25 -10.25
CA GLU A 208 18.55 9.16 -10.25
C GLU A 208 18.02 9.28 -11.69
N ILE A 209 18.94 9.33 -12.66
CA ILE A 209 18.64 9.28 -14.08
C ILE A 209 17.92 7.98 -14.42
N GLU A 210 18.48 6.83 -14.01
CA GLU A 210 17.87 5.50 -14.24
C GLU A 210 16.45 5.41 -13.66
N ARG A 211 16.25 5.89 -12.42
CA ARG A 211 14.93 5.86 -11.76
C ARG A 211 13.94 6.77 -12.47
N ARG A 212 14.36 7.97 -12.88
CA ARG A 212 13.50 8.88 -13.65
C ARG A 212 13.10 8.25 -14.98
N ASP A 213 14.05 7.66 -15.70
CA ASP A 213 13.79 7.11 -17.03
C ASP A 213 12.87 5.89 -16.95
N ALA A 214 13.07 5.01 -15.95
CA ALA A 214 12.15 3.91 -15.66
C ALA A 214 10.73 4.42 -15.31
N ALA A 215 10.63 5.46 -14.48
CA ALA A 215 9.36 6.07 -14.12
C ALA A 215 8.67 6.75 -15.33
N GLU A 216 9.42 7.40 -16.22
CA GLU A 216 8.91 8.02 -17.46
C GLU A 216 8.32 6.96 -18.39
N VAL A 217 9.01 5.83 -18.61
CA VAL A 217 8.51 4.71 -19.41
C VAL A 217 7.21 4.16 -18.82
N LYS A 218 7.18 3.92 -17.50
CA LYS A 218 6.00 3.45 -16.78
C LYS A 218 4.83 4.44 -16.92
N GLN A 219 5.06 5.74 -16.72
CA GLN A 219 4.02 6.77 -16.81
C GLN A 219 3.50 6.93 -18.24
N ALA A 220 4.37 6.82 -19.25
CA ALA A 220 3.97 6.80 -20.66
C ALA A 220 3.07 5.60 -20.98
N ALA A 221 3.44 4.40 -20.49
CA ALA A 221 2.63 3.19 -20.64
C ALA A 221 1.25 3.31 -19.95
N LEU A 222 1.22 3.83 -18.72
CA LEU A 222 -0.04 4.07 -17.99
C LEU A 222 -0.93 5.10 -18.71
N LYS A 223 -0.34 6.16 -19.27
CA LYS A 223 -1.06 7.16 -20.06
C LYS A 223 -1.65 6.55 -21.33
N ALA A 224 -0.87 5.73 -22.05
CA ALA A 224 -1.33 5.02 -23.24
C ALA A 224 -2.46 4.03 -22.92
N ALA A 225 -2.32 3.25 -21.85
CA ALA A 225 -3.34 2.31 -21.39
C ALA A 225 -4.65 3.03 -21.01
N ARG A 226 -4.57 4.15 -20.30
CA ARG A 226 -5.74 4.99 -19.97
C ARG A 226 -6.42 5.55 -21.22
N ALA A 227 -5.65 5.97 -22.22
CA ALA A 227 -6.19 6.44 -23.50
C ALA A 227 -6.89 5.32 -24.27
N ALA A 228 -6.30 4.12 -24.32
CA ALA A 228 -6.86 2.94 -24.99
C ALA A 228 -8.10 2.36 -24.28
N ALA A 229 -8.20 2.55 -22.96
CA ALA A 229 -9.36 2.14 -22.16
C ALA A 229 -10.53 3.13 -22.23
N LYS A 230 -10.35 4.32 -22.82
CA LYS A 230 -11.39 5.35 -22.90
C LYS A 230 -12.60 4.82 -23.69
N GLY A 231 -13.76 4.79 -23.05
CA GLY A 231 -15.01 4.29 -23.65
C GLY A 231 -15.23 2.78 -23.54
N LYS A 232 -14.27 2.01 -22.99
CA LYS A 232 -14.46 0.59 -22.66
C LYS A 232 -14.86 0.43 -21.19
N PRO A 233 -15.69 -0.57 -20.83
CA PRO A 233 -15.92 -0.88 -19.42
C PRO A 233 -14.59 -1.27 -18.78
N ARG A 234 -14.18 -0.53 -17.74
CA ARG A 234 -12.88 -0.69 -17.05
C ARG A 234 -12.70 -2.10 -16.44
N ASP A 235 -13.80 -2.82 -16.28
CA ASP A 235 -13.94 -4.09 -15.57
C ASP A 235 -14.41 -5.25 -16.47
N ALA A 236 -14.38 -5.09 -17.80
CA ALA A 236 -14.84 -6.11 -18.72
C ALA A 236 -14.00 -7.40 -18.63
N LEU A 237 -14.66 -8.53 -18.35
CA LEU A 237 -14.05 -9.85 -18.33
C LEU A 237 -13.81 -10.36 -19.75
N SER A 238 -12.71 -11.08 -19.97
CA SER A 238 -12.54 -11.89 -21.18
C SER A 238 -13.56 -13.04 -21.23
N PRO A 239 -13.85 -13.62 -22.41
CA PRO A 239 -14.77 -14.76 -22.51
C PRO A 239 -14.39 -15.93 -21.58
N THR A 240 -13.10 -16.26 -21.50
CA THR A 240 -12.58 -17.29 -20.58
C THR A 240 -12.82 -16.94 -19.11
N GLN A 241 -12.67 -15.67 -18.73
CA GLN A 241 -12.96 -15.22 -17.36
C GLN A 241 -14.45 -15.29 -17.06
N ALA A 242 -15.31 -14.94 -18.02
CA ALA A 242 -16.75 -15.05 -17.85
C ALA A 242 -17.19 -16.50 -17.66
N MET A 243 -16.61 -17.45 -18.40
CA MET A 243 -16.82 -18.89 -18.18
C MET A 243 -16.37 -19.31 -16.78
N ARG A 244 -15.19 -18.87 -16.34
CA ARG A 244 -14.68 -19.20 -15.00
C ARG A 244 -15.56 -18.65 -13.87
N VAL A 245 -16.17 -17.49 -14.07
CA VAL A 245 -17.16 -16.94 -13.13
C VAL A 245 -18.37 -17.87 -13.00
N GLU A 246 -18.92 -18.37 -14.11
CA GLU A 246 -20.05 -19.30 -14.08
C GLU A 246 -19.70 -20.65 -13.41
N GLU A 247 -18.50 -21.18 -13.68
CA GLU A 247 -18.01 -22.39 -13.00
C GLU A 247 -17.93 -22.20 -11.48
N LEU A 248 -17.32 -21.10 -11.01
CA LEU A 248 -17.21 -20.81 -9.57
C LEU A 248 -18.59 -20.67 -8.90
N LEU A 249 -19.56 -20.09 -9.60
CA LEU A 249 -20.93 -19.96 -9.11
C LEU A 249 -21.65 -21.31 -9.06
N ALA A 250 -21.39 -22.20 -10.01
CA ALA A 250 -21.92 -23.56 -10.01
C ALA A 250 -21.34 -24.38 -8.84
N ASP A 251 -20.04 -24.30 -8.61
CA ASP A 251 -19.36 -24.95 -7.46
C ASP A 251 -19.96 -24.46 -6.13
N ALA A 252 -20.20 -23.15 -6.01
CA ALA A 252 -20.79 -22.56 -4.83
C ALA A 252 -22.28 -22.90 -4.64
N ALA A 253 -23.01 -23.19 -5.72
CA ALA A 253 -24.44 -23.51 -5.65
C ALA A 253 -24.70 -24.77 -4.83
N VAL A 254 -23.86 -25.80 -4.96
CA VAL A 254 -23.98 -27.03 -4.16
C VAL A 254 -23.81 -26.73 -2.68
N LEU A 255 -22.76 -25.99 -2.30
CA LEU A 255 -22.54 -25.60 -0.90
C LEU A 255 -23.62 -24.68 -0.35
N ARG A 256 -24.19 -23.81 -1.19
CA ARG A 256 -25.24 -22.85 -0.79
C ARG A 256 -26.60 -23.53 -0.62
N ASP A 257 -27.01 -24.34 -1.59
CA ASP A 257 -28.38 -24.87 -1.71
C ASP A 257 -28.50 -26.28 -1.11
N PHE A 258 -27.43 -27.07 -1.15
CA PHE A 258 -27.38 -28.46 -0.65
C PHE A 258 -26.18 -28.70 0.29
N PRO A 259 -26.04 -27.97 1.42
CA PRO A 259 -24.85 -28.01 2.26
C PRO A 259 -24.50 -29.41 2.83
N GLY A 260 -25.48 -30.31 2.96
CA GLY A 260 -25.24 -31.69 3.39
C GLY A 260 -24.64 -32.61 2.32
N GLN A 261 -24.55 -32.15 1.07
CA GLN A 261 -23.96 -32.87 -0.07
C GLN A 261 -22.67 -32.20 -0.60
N ALA A 262 -22.25 -31.09 0.01
CA ALA A 262 -21.09 -30.35 -0.43
C ALA A 262 -19.79 -31.01 0.06
N ASP A 263 -18.71 -30.85 -0.69
CA ASP A 263 -17.40 -31.29 -0.26
C ASP A 263 -16.96 -30.55 1.02
N ASP A 264 -16.46 -31.30 2.01
CA ASP A 264 -16.03 -30.76 3.31
C ASP A 264 -14.96 -29.66 3.22
N GLY A 265 -14.22 -29.63 2.10
CA GLY A 265 -13.15 -28.68 1.82
C GLY A 265 -13.63 -27.30 1.33
N LEU A 266 -14.93 -27.09 1.10
CA LEU A 266 -15.42 -25.81 0.58
C LEU A 266 -15.90 -24.86 1.70
N VAL A 267 -15.81 -23.56 1.43
CA VAL A 267 -16.39 -22.52 2.29
C VAL A 267 -16.85 -21.32 1.46
N LEU A 268 -18.05 -20.81 1.76
CA LEU A 268 -18.57 -19.63 1.08
C LEU A 268 -17.75 -18.39 1.48
N MET A 269 -17.46 -17.52 0.50
CA MET A 269 -16.74 -16.26 0.69
C MET A 269 -17.33 -15.42 1.83
N SER A 270 -18.65 -15.32 1.90
CA SER A 270 -19.39 -14.60 2.95
C SER A 270 -19.16 -15.13 4.37
N ARG A 271 -18.80 -16.41 4.54
CA ARG A 271 -18.49 -17.02 5.85
C ARG A 271 -17.08 -16.68 6.35
N THR A 272 -16.21 -16.20 5.46
CA THR A 272 -14.85 -15.76 5.80
C THR A 272 -14.80 -14.30 6.29
N THR A 273 -15.92 -13.57 6.19
CA THR A 273 -15.95 -12.12 6.41
C THR A 273 -15.71 -11.70 7.87
N LEU A 274 -14.90 -10.66 8.08
CA LEU A 274 -14.83 -9.84 9.29
C LEU A 274 -15.18 -8.38 8.98
N ARG A 275 -15.76 -7.69 9.96
CA ARG A 275 -16.17 -6.29 9.83
C ARG A 275 -15.65 -5.48 11.01
N ASN A 276 -15.27 -4.24 10.74
CA ASN A 276 -14.90 -3.27 11.76
C ASN A 276 -15.43 -1.89 11.36
N ALA A 277 -15.71 -1.02 12.33
CA ALA A 277 -16.10 0.36 12.07
C ALA A 277 -15.33 1.29 13.02
N ILE A 278 -14.69 2.31 12.45
CA ILE A 278 -13.80 3.22 13.20
C ILE A 278 -14.23 4.65 12.92
N MET A 279 -14.31 5.47 13.97
CA MET A 279 -14.57 6.90 13.80
C MET A 279 -13.30 7.61 13.33
N CYS A 280 -13.42 8.40 12.27
CA CYS A 280 -12.32 9.18 11.72
C CYS A 280 -12.10 10.46 12.55
N HIS A 281 -10.98 10.54 13.27
CA HIS A 281 -10.73 11.65 14.19
C HIS A 281 -9.75 12.70 13.63
N PRO A 282 -9.77 13.95 14.13
CA PRO A 282 -8.85 15.00 13.69
C PRO A 282 -7.36 14.62 13.76
N GLN A 283 -6.97 13.77 14.71
CA GLN A 283 -5.60 13.30 14.88
C GLN A 283 -5.10 12.47 13.67
N GLU A 284 -5.99 11.92 12.85
CA GLU A 284 -5.66 11.07 11.69
C GLU A 284 -5.68 11.85 10.35
N ARG A 285 -5.84 13.18 10.39
CA ARG A 285 -5.93 14.02 9.18
C ARG A 285 -4.56 14.40 8.60
N ASN A 286 -4.54 14.56 7.28
CA ASN A 286 -3.49 15.11 6.44
C ASN A 286 -3.57 16.63 6.37
N THR A 287 -2.57 17.32 5.78
CA THR A 287 -2.48 18.80 5.77
C THR A 287 -3.63 19.48 5.03
N ALA A 288 -4.41 18.70 4.27
CA ALA A 288 -5.64 19.11 3.62
C ALA A 288 -6.91 18.88 4.46
N GLY A 289 -6.76 18.46 5.72
CA GLY A 289 -7.86 18.21 6.66
C GLY A 289 -8.61 16.89 6.45
N ARG A 290 -8.09 15.98 5.62
CA ARG A 290 -8.70 14.68 5.28
C ARG A 290 -7.95 13.52 5.89
N ILE A 291 -8.59 12.39 6.14
CA ILE A 291 -7.92 11.21 6.68
C ILE A 291 -6.80 10.75 5.75
N PHE A 292 -5.67 10.47 6.39
CA PHE A 292 -4.43 10.16 5.73
C PHE A 292 -4.46 8.79 5.03
N GLY A 293 -3.83 8.68 3.85
CA GLY A 293 -3.83 7.45 3.06
C GLY A 293 -3.19 6.28 3.82
N GLY A 294 -2.08 6.57 4.52
CA GLY A 294 -1.37 5.67 5.42
C GLY A 294 -2.25 5.06 6.50
N VAL A 295 -3.14 5.86 7.10
CA VAL A 295 -4.08 5.38 8.13
C VAL A 295 -5.05 4.37 7.50
N LEU A 296 -5.61 4.67 6.32
CA LEU A 296 -6.51 3.73 5.64
C LEU A 296 -5.80 2.40 5.31
N MET A 297 -4.56 2.46 4.81
CA MET A 297 -3.76 1.26 4.53
C MET A 297 -3.51 0.43 5.79
N ARG A 298 -3.11 1.07 6.89
CA ARG A 298 -2.91 0.41 8.18
C ARG A 298 -4.18 -0.27 8.67
N ARG A 299 -5.30 0.45 8.73
CA ARG A 299 -6.58 -0.11 9.23
C ARG A 299 -7.06 -1.27 8.35
N ALA A 300 -6.89 -1.15 7.03
CA ALA A 300 -7.22 -2.22 6.10
C ALA A 300 -6.33 -3.46 6.30
N LEU A 301 -5.02 -3.28 6.51
CA LEU A 301 -4.12 -4.39 6.81
C LEU A 301 -4.46 -5.06 8.14
N GLU A 302 -4.76 -4.29 9.19
CA GLU A 302 -5.08 -4.82 10.53
C GLU A 302 -6.32 -5.75 10.47
N ILE A 303 -7.38 -5.36 9.77
CA ILE A 303 -8.55 -6.23 9.58
C ILE A 303 -8.27 -7.38 8.61
N ALA A 304 -7.48 -7.18 7.56
CA ALA A 304 -7.15 -8.22 6.61
C ALA A 304 -6.31 -9.33 7.25
N PHE A 305 -5.35 -8.95 8.09
CA PHE A 305 -4.56 -9.86 8.91
C PHE A 305 -5.47 -10.67 9.83
N ALA A 306 -6.40 -10.03 10.54
CA ALA A 306 -7.34 -10.73 11.41
C ALA A 306 -8.22 -11.72 10.63
N THR A 307 -8.64 -11.37 9.41
CA THR A 307 -9.40 -12.25 8.52
C THR A 307 -8.58 -13.47 8.10
N ALA A 308 -7.34 -13.27 7.65
CA ALA A 308 -6.43 -14.37 7.30
C ALA A 308 -6.13 -15.25 8.51
N TYR A 309 -5.88 -14.65 9.68
CA TYR A 309 -5.58 -15.37 10.92
C TYR A 309 -6.75 -16.24 11.37
N ARG A 310 -7.97 -15.68 11.37
CA ARG A 310 -9.21 -16.41 11.67
C ARG A 310 -9.46 -17.56 10.68
N PHE A 311 -9.21 -17.31 9.39
CA PHE A 311 -9.47 -18.29 8.34
C PHE A 311 -8.48 -19.45 8.36
N GLY A 312 -7.20 -19.13 8.49
CA GLY A 312 -6.10 -20.09 8.40
C GLY A 312 -5.72 -20.79 9.69
N GLY A 313 -6.10 -20.22 10.85
CA GLY A 313 -5.75 -20.77 12.16
C GLY A 313 -4.25 -20.73 12.48
N ALA A 314 -3.48 -19.89 11.79
CA ALA A 314 -2.02 -19.74 11.95
C ALA A 314 -1.58 -18.32 11.63
N GLU A 315 -0.44 -17.89 12.20
CA GLU A 315 0.10 -16.54 12.00
C GLU A 315 0.26 -16.19 10.51
N PRO A 316 -0.48 -15.19 9.99
CA PRO A 316 -0.32 -14.69 8.64
C PRO A 316 0.98 -13.92 8.47
N ARG A 317 1.73 -14.21 7.41
CA ARG A 317 2.87 -13.41 6.98
C ARG A 317 2.48 -12.63 5.73
N LEU A 318 2.54 -11.30 5.81
CA LEU A 318 2.24 -10.45 4.65
C LEU A 318 3.24 -10.76 3.53
N VAL A 319 2.73 -11.19 2.38
CA VAL A 319 3.51 -11.39 1.16
C VAL A 319 3.43 -10.12 0.32
N GLU A 320 2.23 -9.56 0.18
CA GLU A 320 1.98 -8.48 -0.75
C GLU A 320 0.81 -7.59 -0.31
N LEU A 321 0.97 -6.28 -0.50
CA LEU A 321 -0.13 -5.33 -0.68
C LEU A 321 -0.15 -4.92 -2.15
N GLU A 322 -1.27 -5.16 -2.82
CA GLU A 322 -1.44 -4.77 -4.22
C GLU A 322 -1.54 -3.25 -4.39
N ARG A 323 -1.40 -2.79 -5.65
CA ARG A 323 -1.61 -1.38 -6.00
C ARG A 323 -2.93 -0.87 -5.42
N VAL A 324 -2.81 0.20 -4.64
CA VAL A 324 -3.94 0.94 -4.06
C VAL A 324 -4.19 2.20 -4.90
N GLU A 325 -5.41 2.36 -5.42
CA GLU A 325 -5.88 3.63 -5.98
C GLU A 325 -6.80 4.30 -4.96
N PHE A 326 -6.43 5.49 -4.45
CA PHE A 326 -7.27 6.21 -3.50
C PHE A 326 -8.43 6.89 -4.24
N ILE A 327 -9.57 6.17 -4.31
CA ILE A 327 -10.72 6.54 -5.15
C ILE A 327 -11.40 7.81 -4.64
N ARG A 328 -11.62 7.93 -3.33
CA ARG A 328 -12.31 9.08 -2.72
C ARG A 328 -11.62 9.54 -1.45
N PRO A 329 -11.63 10.86 -1.18
CA PRO A 329 -11.19 11.39 0.09
C PRO A 329 -12.08 10.89 1.24
N VAL A 330 -11.48 10.69 2.40
CA VAL A 330 -12.18 10.39 3.65
C VAL A 330 -12.04 11.58 4.56
N ASP A 331 -13.14 12.08 5.10
CA ASP A 331 -13.13 13.27 5.95
C ASP A 331 -13.18 12.90 7.44
N VAL A 332 -12.70 13.81 8.26
CA VAL A 332 -12.90 13.74 9.72
C VAL A 332 -14.40 13.74 10.04
N GLY A 333 -14.79 12.94 11.03
CA GLY A 333 -16.17 12.74 11.45
C GLY A 333 -16.96 11.74 10.60
N ALA A 334 -16.37 11.18 9.54
CA ALA A 334 -16.95 10.01 8.87
C ALA A 334 -16.73 8.74 9.70
N LEU A 335 -17.67 7.79 9.63
CA LEU A 335 -17.45 6.44 10.16
C LEU A 335 -16.86 5.57 9.04
N LEU A 336 -15.63 5.11 9.23
CA LEU A 336 -14.94 4.20 8.32
C LEU A 336 -15.36 2.75 8.61
N ALA A 337 -16.27 2.23 7.81
CA ALA A 337 -16.72 0.85 7.86
C ALA A 337 -15.88 -0.03 6.92
N LEU A 338 -15.16 -1.00 7.50
CA LEU A 338 -14.30 -1.95 6.82
C LEU A 338 -14.99 -3.30 6.75
N ASN A 339 -15.03 -3.89 5.56
CA ASN A 339 -15.55 -5.24 5.31
C ASN A 339 -14.44 -6.06 4.64
N SER A 340 -13.88 -7.02 5.37
CA SER A 340 -12.75 -7.83 4.95
C SER A 340 -13.18 -9.29 4.77
N PHE A 341 -12.75 -9.94 3.69
CA PHE A 341 -13.08 -11.34 3.40
C PHE A 341 -12.01 -11.98 2.53
N VAL A 342 -11.88 -13.30 2.62
CA VAL A 342 -10.94 -14.06 1.77
C VAL A 342 -11.55 -14.19 0.39
N THR A 343 -10.84 -13.76 -0.66
CA THR A 343 -11.29 -13.91 -2.05
C THR A 343 -10.80 -15.20 -2.69
N LEU A 344 -9.60 -15.65 -2.32
CA LEU A 344 -8.95 -16.84 -2.85
C LEU A 344 -8.08 -17.46 -1.76
N SER A 345 -8.08 -18.78 -1.70
CA SER A 345 -7.23 -19.59 -0.83
C SER A 345 -6.48 -20.59 -1.70
N GLU A 346 -5.16 -20.64 -1.56
CA GLU A 346 -4.30 -21.52 -2.36
C GLU A 346 -3.65 -22.55 -1.45
N GLN A 347 -3.87 -23.82 -1.80
CA GLN A 347 -3.25 -24.94 -1.13
C GLN A 347 -2.21 -25.57 -2.07
N PRO A 348 -0.90 -25.38 -1.81
CA PRO A 348 0.14 -26.01 -2.62
C PRO A 348 0.14 -27.52 -2.40
N ARG A 349 0.58 -28.26 -3.43
CA ARG A 349 0.72 -29.72 -3.37
C ARG A 349 1.77 -30.16 -2.35
N ASP A 350 2.85 -29.40 -2.25
CA ASP A 350 3.93 -29.61 -1.30
C ASP A 350 4.12 -28.36 -0.43
N VAL A 351 3.63 -28.46 0.81
CA VAL A 351 3.67 -27.37 1.80
C VAL A 351 5.10 -27.12 2.30
N SER A 352 6.01 -28.08 2.15
CA SER A 352 7.41 -27.91 2.56
C SER A 352 8.18 -26.95 1.66
N LEU A 353 7.76 -26.84 0.39
CA LEU A 353 8.36 -25.93 -0.58
C LEU A 353 7.68 -24.56 -0.57
N HIS A 354 6.34 -24.54 -0.50
CA HIS A 354 5.55 -23.31 -0.59
C HIS A 354 4.49 -23.29 0.51
N PRO A 355 4.37 -22.21 1.30
CA PRO A 355 3.30 -22.09 2.27
C PRO A 355 1.94 -21.88 1.58
N PRO A 356 0.82 -22.29 2.20
CA PRO A 356 -0.51 -21.92 1.74
C PRO A 356 -0.67 -20.40 1.69
N LEU A 357 -1.38 -19.90 0.67
CA LEU A 357 -1.64 -18.48 0.48
C LEU A 357 -3.12 -18.14 0.67
N VAL A 358 -3.38 -16.96 1.22
CA VAL A 358 -4.72 -16.41 1.42
C VAL A 358 -4.76 -15.00 0.89
N HIS A 359 -5.61 -14.78 -0.11
CA HIS A 359 -5.91 -13.48 -0.68
C HIS A 359 -7.08 -12.88 0.07
N VAL A 360 -6.87 -11.72 0.67
CA VAL A 360 -7.88 -11.01 1.46
C VAL A 360 -8.19 -9.69 0.79
N HIS A 361 -9.48 -9.48 0.51
CA HIS A 361 -9.98 -8.21 0.01
C HIS A 361 -10.64 -7.43 1.15
N VAL A 362 -10.44 -6.11 1.15
CA VAL A 362 -11.03 -5.18 2.12
C VAL A 362 -11.73 -4.06 1.39
N GLN A 363 -13.01 -3.89 1.67
CA GLN A 363 -13.79 -2.75 1.22
C GLN A 363 -13.87 -1.71 2.33
N ALA A 364 -13.40 -0.50 2.06
CA ALA A 364 -13.46 0.62 2.99
C ALA A 364 -14.56 1.58 2.56
N ARG A 365 -15.63 1.67 3.34
CA ARG A 365 -16.75 2.58 3.11
C ARG A 365 -16.76 3.68 4.15
N THR A 366 -17.16 4.88 3.76
CA THR A 366 -17.43 5.98 4.68
C THR A 366 -18.93 6.16 4.82
N TRP A 367 -19.42 6.15 6.06
CA TRP A 367 -20.81 6.42 6.40
C TRP A 367 -20.93 7.78 7.11
N ARG A 368 -21.96 8.55 6.74
CA ARG A 368 -22.39 9.76 7.45
C ARG A 368 -23.89 9.64 7.72
N PRO A 369 -24.29 8.98 8.82
CA PRO A 369 -25.69 8.68 9.09
C PRO A 369 -26.62 9.91 9.09
N GLN A 370 -26.14 11.04 9.62
CA GLN A 370 -26.88 12.30 9.68
C GLN A 370 -27.21 12.86 8.28
N ARG A 371 -26.35 12.57 7.28
CA ARG A 371 -26.56 12.94 5.88
C ARG A 371 -27.17 11.82 5.04
N ARG A 372 -27.38 10.64 5.64
CA ARG A 372 -27.82 9.41 4.95
C ARG A 372 -26.91 9.02 3.77
N GLU A 373 -25.61 9.26 3.91
CA GLU A 373 -24.61 8.98 2.87
C GLU A 373 -23.81 7.72 3.20
N SER A 374 -23.61 6.86 2.19
CA SER A 374 -22.71 5.71 2.23
C SER A 374 -21.92 5.62 0.93
N MET A 375 -20.61 5.75 1.02
CA MET A 375 -19.73 5.77 -0.15
C MET A 375 -18.60 4.75 -0.01
N LEU A 376 -18.25 4.07 -1.09
CA LEU A 376 -17.00 3.32 -1.16
C LEU A 376 -15.85 4.32 -1.28
N ALA A 377 -14.99 4.36 -0.26
CA ALA A 377 -13.85 5.25 -0.23
C ALA A 377 -12.63 4.63 -0.90
N ASN A 378 -12.37 3.35 -0.60
CA ASN A 378 -11.25 2.62 -1.17
C ASN A 378 -11.46 1.10 -1.08
N THR A 379 -10.65 0.34 -1.80
CA THR A 379 -10.52 -1.12 -1.66
C THR A 379 -9.05 -1.51 -1.59
N PHE A 380 -8.75 -2.56 -0.84
CA PHE A 380 -7.40 -3.08 -0.66
C PHE A 380 -7.41 -4.58 -0.88
N SER A 381 -6.35 -5.11 -1.48
CA SER A 381 -6.15 -6.56 -1.61
C SER A 381 -4.78 -6.90 -1.06
N PHE A 382 -4.74 -7.92 -0.20
CA PHE A 382 -3.53 -8.38 0.47
C PHE A 382 -3.35 -9.87 0.21
N VAL A 383 -2.11 -10.32 0.11
CA VAL A 383 -1.76 -11.74 0.06
C VAL A 383 -0.99 -12.08 1.33
N PHE A 384 -1.43 -13.13 2.02
CA PHE A 384 -0.77 -13.65 3.21
C PHE A 384 -0.34 -15.10 3.01
N ALA A 385 0.87 -15.43 3.47
CA ALA A 385 1.33 -16.80 3.61
C ALA A 385 1.03 -17.33 5.01
N LEU A 386 0.66 -18.61 5.11
CA LEU A 386 0.32 -19.29 6.36
C LEU A 386 1.17 -20.55 6.57
N PRO A 387 2.50 -20.42 6.78
CA PRO A 387 3.39 -21.57 6.90
C PRO A 387 3.06 -22.49 8.08
N GLY A 388 2.41 -21.97 9.12
CA GLY A 388 2.01 -22.72 10.31
C GLY A 388 0.58 -23.27 10.27
N ALA A 389 -0.11 -23.26 9.12
CA ALA A 389 -1.50 -23.72 9.02
C ALA A 389 -1.63 -25.17 9.52
N PRO A 390 -2.47 -25.44 10.54
CA PRO A 390 -2.55 -26.76 11.17
C PRO A 390 -3.28 -27.80 10.31
N ARG A 391 -4.01 -27.34 9.29
CA ARG A 391 -4.78 -28.15 8.34
C ARG A 391 -4.72 -27.50 6.95
N PRO A 392 -4.97 -28.27 5.87
CA PRO A 392 -5.17 -27.69 4.55
C PRO A 392 -6.25 -26.61 4.58
N LEU A 393 -6.00 -25.52 3.85
CA LEU A 393 -6.97 -24.44 3.73
C LEU A 393 -8.21 -24.93 2.97
N LYS A 394 -9.39 -24.53 3.44
CA LYS A 394 -10.63 -24.73 2.68
C LYS A 394 -10.61 -23.88 1.43
N THR A 395 -11.13 -24.40 0.33
CA THR A 395 -11.31 -23.64 -0.91
C THR A 395 -12.46 -22.65 -0.75
N VAL A 396 -12.17 -21.37 -0.95
CA VAL A 396 -13.19 -20.33 -0.94
C VAL A 396 -13.96 -20.33 -2.27
N VAL A 397 -15.29 -20.29 -2.17
CA VAL A 397 -16.19 -20.20 -3.33
C VAL A 397 -17.15 -19.00 -3.21
N PRO A 398 -17.46 -18.31 -4.33
CA PRO A 398 -18.24 -17.08 -4.31
C PRO A 398 -19.75 -17.36 -4.36
N THR A 399 -20.54 -16.58 -3.63
CA THR A 399 -22.01 -16.70 -3.68
C THR A 399 -22.67 -15.78 -4.70
N THR A 400 -21.99 -14.69 -5.08
CA THR A 400 -22.50 -13.70 -6.02
C THR A 400 -21.56 -13.55 -7.22
N ARG A 401 -22.10 -13.08 -8.35
CA ARG A 401 -21.30 -12.79 -9.54
C ARG A 401 -20.17 -11.78 -9.26
N ILE A 402 -20.41 -10.78 -8.42
CA ILE A 402 -19.39 -9.80 -8.02
C ILE A 402 -18.25 -10.48 -7.25
N GLU A 403 -18.56 -11.38 -6.32
CA GLU A 403 -17.56 -12.17 -5.58
C GLU A 403 -16.76 -13.08 -6.53
N ALA A 404 -17.42 -13.71 -7.50
CA ALA A 404 -16.77 -14.57 -8.48
C ALA A 404 -15.81 -13.78 -9.38
N GLU A 405 -16.22 -12.59 -9.82
CA GLU A 405 -15.36 -11.68 -10.59
C GLU A 405 -14.14 -11.23 -9.79
N LEU A 406 -14.30 -10.93 -8.50
CA LEU A 406 -13.18 -10.62 -7.60
C LEU A 406 -12.21 -11.79 -7.47
N GLN A 407 -12.73 -13.01 -7.30
CA GLN A 407 -11.90 -14.21 -7.19
C GLN A 407 -11.14 -14.53 -8.49
N VAL A 408 -11.77 -14.37 -9.65
CA VAL A 408 -11.09 -14.51 -10.95
C VAL A 408 -9.98 -13.48 -11.13
N ARG A 409 -10.18 -12.24 -10.66
CA ARG A 409 -9.14 -11.20 -10.67
C ARG A 409 -7.99 -11.54 -9.74
N ALA A 410 -8.27 -12.04 -8.53
CA ALA A 410 -7.23 -12.49 -7.61
C ALA A 410 -6.38 -13.62 -8.22
N ASN A 411 -7.01 -14.57 -8.92
CA ASN A 411 -6.32 -15.69 -9.55
C ASN A 411 -5.39 -15.27 -10.71
N LYS A 412 -5.82 -14.32 -11.56
CA LYS A 412 -4.99 -13.81 -12.68
C LYS A 412 -3.71 -13.09 -12.25
N ARG A 413 -3.69 -12.55 -11.03
CA ARG A 413 -2.50 -11.85 -10.52
C ARG A 413 -1.29 -12.79 -10.43
N LEU A 414 -1.52 -14.09 -10.33
CA LEU A 414 -0.48 -15.12 -10.32
C LEU A 414 0.10 -15.42 -11.72
N ASP A 415 -0.63 -15.11 -12.79
CA ASP A 415 -0.20 -15.39 -14.17
C ASP A 415 0.63 -14.25 -14.79
N ASN A 416 0.60 -13.04 -14.21
CA ASN A 416 1.24 -11.83 -14.75
C ASN A 416 2.57 -11.47 -14.04
N ASP A 417 3.03 -12.23 -13.04
CA ASP A 417 4.34 -12.04 -12.40
C ASP A 417 5.50 -12.66 -13.23
N ASP A 418 5.22 -13.09 -14.47
CA ASP A 418 6.15 -13.77 -15.40
C ASP A 418 6.61 -12.90 -16.61
N ASP A 419 6.25 -11.61 -16.69
CA ASP A 419 6.69 -10.68 -17.75
C ASP A 419 7.67 -9.60 -17.28
#